data_AF-A0A831K4F3-F1
#
_entry.id   AF-A0A831K4F3-F1
#
_cell.length_a   1.000
_cell.length_b   1.000
_cell.length_c   1.000
_cell.angle_alpha   90.00
_cell.angle_beta   90.00
_cell.angle_gamma   90.00
#
_symmetry.space_group_name_H-M   'P 1'
#
loop_
_entity.id
_entity.type
_entity.pdbx_description
1 polymer ?
#
loop_
_entity_poly.entity_id
_entity_poly.type
_entity_poly.pdbx_seq_one_letter_code
_entity_poly.pdbx_strand_id
1 'polypeptide(L)' 'MDLTCVRENAGGRKRVDMRRLKKFVRERFREGSPLREVILQEKDFLEPNEFLYRLPVWLSLLNNYADQ' A
#
# COMPACT_ATOMS: atom_id res chain seq x y z
N MET A 1 30.35 -1.58 -25.95
CA MET A 1 29.45 -1.26 -24.83
C MET A 1 28.10 -0.95 -25.43
N ASP A 2 27.23 -1.95 -25.46
CA ASP A 2 25.91 -1.86 -26.07
C ASP A 2 24.92 -1.34 -25.01
N LEU A 3 24.30 -0.19 -25.28
CA LEU A 3 23.42 0.55 -24.35
C LEU A 3 21.94 0.18 -24.53
N THR A 4 21.63 -1.05 -24.91
CA THR A 4 20.24 -1.48 -25.10
C THR A 4 19.79 -2.44 -23.99
N CYS A 5 19.34 -1.86 -22.88
CA CYS A 5 18.41 -2.56 -21.97
C CYS A 5 17.23 -1.65 -21.61
N VAL A 6 16.52 -1.16 -22.64
CA VAL A 6 15.13 -0.77 -22.46
C VAL A 6 14.33 -2.06 -22.56
N ARG A 7 14.19 -2.74 -21.42
CA ARG A 7 13.38 -3.95 -21.32
C ARG A 7 11.93 -3.59 -21.62
N GLU A 8 11.48 -4.10 -22.76
CA GLU A 8 10.09 -4.07 -23.23
C GLU A 8 9.14 -4.45 -22.09
N ASN A 9 8.15 -3.59 -21.82
CA ASN A 9 7.05 -3.89 -20.91
C ASN A 9 6.14 -4.92 -21.58
N ALA A 10 6.42 -6.21 -21.35
CA ALA A 10 5.42 -7.25 -21.50
C ALA A 10 4.29 -6.99 -20.48
N GLY A 11 3.07 -6.76 -20.98
CA GLY A 11 1.88 -6.31 -20.25
C GLY A 11 1.33 -7.26 -19.19
N GLY A 12 2.10 -7.56 -18.15
CA GLY A 12 1.56 -8.07 -16.89
C GLY A 12 1.06 -6.90 -16.06
N ARG A 13 -0.22 -6.89 -15.67
CA ARG A 13 -0.75 -5.88 -14.73
C ARG A 13 0.05 -5.98 -13.43
N LYS A 14 0.99 -5.05 -13.22
CA LYS A 14 1.81 -5.01 -12.01
C LYS A 14 0.90 -4.62 -10.86
N ARG A 15 0.50 -5.62 -10.07
CA ARG A 15 -0.27 -5.42 -8.84
C ARG A 15 0.64 -4.88 -7.74
N VAL A 16 0.08 -4.06 -6.88
CA VAL A 16 0.76 -3.53 -5.70
C VAL A 16 0.71 -4.60 -4.60
N ASP A 17 1.87 -5.03 -4.10
CA ASP A 17 1.98 -5.98 -2.98
C ASP A 17 1.82 -5.24 -1.65
N MET A 18 0.70 -5.49 -0.97
CA MET A 18 0.33 -4.85 0.29
C MET A 18 0.93 -5.56 1.51
N ARG A 19 1.51 -6.76 1.37
CA ARG A 19 1.93 -7.57 2.52
C ARG A 19 3.02 -6.88 3.34
N ARG A 20 3.93 -6.15 2.69
CA ARG A 20 4.96 -5.34 3.36
C ARG A 20 4.34 -4.21 4.16
N LEU A 21 3.33 -3.53 3.61
CA LEU A 21 2.62 -2.48 4.32
C LEU A 21 1.81 -3.03 5.50
N LYS A 22 1.12 -4.15 5.31
CA LYS A 22 0.41 -4.87 6.39
C LYS A 22 1.35 -5.25 7.53
N LYS A 23 2.52 -5.80 7.21
CA LYS A 23 3.55 -6.10 8.22
C LYS A 23 3.99 -4.84 8.95
N PHE A 24 4.31 -3.77 8.22
CA PHE A 24 4.70 -2.49 8.80
C PHE A 24 3.65 -1.95 9.78
N VAL A 25 2.36 -1.97 9.42
CA VAL A 25 1.32 -1.46 10.32
C VAL A 25 1.09 -2.34 11.54
N ARG A 26 1.27 -3.67 11.44
CA ARG A 26 1.24 -4.55 12.63
C ARG A 26 2.34 -4.22 13.63
N GLU A 27 3.53 -3.93 13.12
CA GLU A 27 4.73 -3.71 13.94
C GLU A 27 4.77 -2.30 14.54
N ARG A 28 4.21 -1.31 13.85
CA ARG A 28 4.36 0.11 14.22
C ARG A 28 3.12 0.74 14.84
N PHE A 29 1.93 0.20 14.58
CA PHE A 29 0.69 0.81 15.05
C PHE A 29 0.08 -0.04 16.17
N ARG A 30 -0.46 0.62 17.19
CA ARG A 30 -1.19 -0.03 18.30
C ARG A 30 -2.44 -0.75 17.78
N GLU A 31 -2.84 -1.81 18.47
CA GLU A 31 -4.12 -2.46 18.23
C GLU A 31 -5.27 -1.47 18.41
N GLY A 32 -6.26 -1.52 17.52
CA GLY A 32 -7.39 -0.58 17.51
C GLY A 32 -7.09 0.75 16.80
N SER A 33 -5.87 0.99 16.32
CA SER A 33 -5.61 2.13 15.42
C SER A 33 -6.45 2.00 14.15
N PRO A 34 -7.30 2.99 13.80
CA PRO A 34 -8.19 2.87 12.65
C PRO A 34 -7.46 2.62 11.33
N LEU A 35 -6.31 3.26 11.13
CA LEU A 35 -5.48 3.03 9.95
C LEU A 35 -4.94 1.59 9.88
N ARG A 36 -4.49 1.05 11.02
CA ARG A 36 -4.02 -0.33 11.12
C ARG A 36 -5.14 -1.29 10.73
N GLU A 37 -6.31 -1.16 11.35
CA GLU A 37 -7.44 -2.06 11.11
C GLU A 37 -7.87 -2.03 9.64
N VAL A 38 -7.95 -0.84 9.04
CA VAL A 38 -8.28 -0.69 7.62
C VAL A 38 -7.23 -1.35 6.73
N ILE A 39 -5.94 -1.06 6.91
CA ILE A 39 -4.87 -1.63 6.06
C ILE A 39 -4.79 -3.16 6.19
N LEU A 40 -5.06 -3.72 7.37
CA LEU A 40 -5.04 -5.18 7.58
C LEU A 40 -6.17 -5.91 6.86
N GLN A 41 -7.31 -5.26 6.65
CA GLN A 41 -8.47 -5.81 5.94
C GLN A 41 -8.35 -5.71 4.41
N GLU A 42 -7.41 -4.93 3.88
CA GLU A 42 -7.19 -4.82 2.44
C GLU A 42 -6.78 -6.15 1.79
N LYS A 43 -6.88 -6.26 0.46
CA LYS A 43 -6.31 -7.40 -0.27
C LYS A 43 -4.78 -7.38 -0.17
N ASP A 44 -4.14 -8.55 -0.19
CA ASP A 44 -2.67 -8.64 -0.24
C ASP A 44 -2.07 -8.09 -1.55
N PHE A 45 -2.88 -8.04 -2.60
CA PHE A 45 -2.51 -7.47 -3.89
C PHE A 45 -3.63 -6.57 -4.39
N LEU A 46 -3.29 -5.33 -4.75
CA LEU A 46 -4.23 -4.36 -5.30
C LEU A 46 -3.87 -4.02 -6.74
N GLU A 47 -4.86 -3.69 -7.56
CA GLU A 47 -4.56 -2.99 -8.82
C GLU A 47 -4.00 -1.59 -8.51
N PRO A 48 -3.11 -1.04 -9.35
CA PRO A 48 -2.53 0.30 -9.11
C PRO A 48 -3.57 1.38 -8.87
N ASN A 49 -4.66 1.37 -9.64
CA ASN A 49 -5.75 2.33 -9.46
C ASN A 49 -6.48 2.13 -8.14
N GLU A 50 -6.77 0.88 -7.73
CA GLU A 50 -7.38 0.61 -6.42
C GLU A 50 -6.50 1.17 -5.30
N PHE A 51 -5.18 0.96 -5.37
CA PHE A 51 -4.23 1.49 -4.39
C PHE A 51 -4.29 3.03 -4.32
N LEU A 52 -4.24 3.71 -5.46
CA LEU A 52 -4.30 5.17 -5.52
C LEU A 52 -5.62 5.73 -4.97
N TYR A 53 -6.75 5.06 -5.24
CA TYR A 53 -8.05 5.47 -4.70
C TYR A 53 -8.14 5.35 -3.18
N ARG A 54 -7.37 4.44 -2.55
CA ARG A 54 -7.39 4.26 -1.09
C ARG A 54 -6.48 5.22 -0.34
N LEU A 55 -5.44 5.75 -0.99
CA LEU A 55 -4.46 6.65 -0.38
C LEU A 55 -5.09 7.83 0.38
N PRO A 56 -6.06 8.60 -0.16
CA PRO A 56 -6.65 9.73 0.56
C PRO A 56 -7.32 9.30 1.87
N VAL A 57 -7.98 8.14 1.88
CA VAL A 57 -8.62 7.60 3.08
C VAL A 57 -7.57 7.21 4.12
N TRP A 58 -6.52 6.49 3.71
CA TRP A 58 -5.45 6.10 4.62
C TRP A 58 -4.70 7.31 5.19
N LEU A 59 -4.42 8.32 4.37
CA LEU A 59 -3.78 9.57 4.82
C LEU A 59 -4.67 10.37 5.76
N SER A 60 -5.98 10.40 5.51
CA SER A 60 -6.95 11.02 6.43
C SER A 60 -6.96 10.30 7.77
N LEU A 61 -7.00 8.96 7.78
CA LEU A 61 -6.93 8.17 9.02
C LEU A 61 -5.59 8.36 9.74
N LEU A 62 -4.48 8.52 9.02
CA LEU A 62 -3.20 8.83 9.64
C LEU A 62 -3.24 10.19 10.36
N ASN A 63 -3.68 11.24 9.66
CA ASN A 63 -3.64 12.60 10.21
C ASN A 63 -4.62 12.82 11.37
N ASN A 64 -5.80 12.20 11.33
CA ASN A 64 -6.81 12.38 12.37
C ASN A 64 -6.54 11.56 13.64
N TYR A 65 -5.65 10.56 13.58
CA TYR A 65 -5.34 9.67 14.70
C TYR A 65 -3.84 9.67 15.08
N ALA A 66 -3.03 10.56 14.50
CA ALA A 66 -1.62 10.73 14.86
C ALA A 66 -1.40 11.52 16.17
N ASP A 67 -2.46 12.06 16.78
CA ASP A 67 -2.43 12.94 17.96
C ASP A 67 -2.85 12.24 19.27
N GLN A 68 -2.91 10.90 19.31
CA GLN A 68 -3.24 10.10 20.51
C GLN A 68 -2.15 9.07 20.84
#